data_AF-A0A3D9YNR7-F1
#
_entry.id   AF-A0A3D9YNR7-F1
#
_cell.length_a   1.000
_cell.length_b   1.000
_cell.length_c   1.000
_cell.angle_alpha   90.00
_cell.angle_beta   90.00
_cell.angle_gamma   90.00
#
_symmetry.space_group_name_H-M   'P 1'
#
loop_
_entity.id
_entity.type
_entity.pdbx_description
1 polymer ?
#
loop_
_entity_poly.entity_id
_entity_poly.type
_entity_poly.pdbx_seq_one_letter_code
_entity_poly.pdbx_strand_id
1 'polypeptide(L)'
;MLSLQDVVDLSLLGVGNSLTFGAAYLSSVIEYIPSSRLARLSAAEEAPGRAFAKVEVHRASAAIESDWAELEALAPVSVYQTRAFLLPWIETLGVVRKITPFFIAARDRQDRTVALLCLGLQRYRGFRVASFLGGKETNFNFGLFRPGTHFSVADVRALLNDAAAALGPEAPDIFVLKNQPFEWAGILNPLALLPHRASPSFAYATKLAADGDAFLATKLSKDTRKKLRKKESRLAEMDQLALISGEEPRFARKILDAFFAEKIRRCAEKSIATDFAAATMRAFFDRLSRERAASGKPWLELYGLSLGDRIIATYVGATHHGRFSAMVNSFDSDPSIAKSSPGDLLLMKLVAAQCAKGRASFDLGIGEARYKETYCDTAVPLFDIVLPLNAKGRILAVKQALGWRIKTTLKKHPRAFAMLRRIRHFVEHKESNAFVPPAPKVSPVASR
;
A
#
# COMPACT_ATOMS: atom_id res chain seq x y z
N MET A 1 29.51 11.57 -9.68
CA MET A 1 28.48 11.44 -10.74
C MET A 1 27.61 10.24 -10.41
N LEU A 2 26.29 10.41 -10.28
CA LEU A 2 25.36 9.29 -10.09
C LEU A 2 25.27 8.52 -11.43
N SER A 3 25.41 7.19 -11.39
CA SER A 3 25.21 6.37 -12.57
C SER A 3 23.72 6.33 -12.94
N LEU A 4 23.39 6.10 -14.22
CA LEU A 4 21.99 6.00 -14.65
C LEU A 4 21.24 4.84 -13.94
N GLN A 5 21.96 3.79 -13.56
CA GLN A 5 21.46 2.67 -12.75
C GLN A 5 21.00 3.14 -11.36
N ASP A 6 21.67 4.12 -10.74
CA ASP A 6 21.28 4.68 -9.43
C ASP A 6 19.91 5.40 -9.47
N VAL A 7 19.55 5.97 -10.62
CA VAL A 7 18.26 6.65 -10.84
C VAL A 7 17.12 5.63 -11.05
N VAL A 8 17.44 4.49 -11.65
CA VAL A 8 16.52 3.38 -11.95
C VAL A 8 16.29 2.50 -10.71
N ASP A 9 17.31 2.19 -9.91
CA ASP A 9 17.14 1.43 -8.66
C ASP A 9 16.26 2.16 -7.63
N LEU A 10 16.28 3.50 -7.62
CA LEU A 10 15.36 4.30 -6.79
C LEU A 10 13.88 4.19 -7.22
N SER A 11 13.58 3.56 -8.37
CA SER A 11 12.22 3.21 -8.78
C SER A 11 11.72 1.89 -8.18
N LEU A 12 12.63 1.01 -7.71
CA LEU A 12 12.28 -0.22 -6.99
C LEU A 12 11.68 0.06 -5.60
N LEU A 13 11.83 1.29 -5.09
CA LEU A 13 11.16 1.84 -3.90
C LEU A 13 9.75 2.40 -4.18
N GLY A 14 9.13 2.03 -5.30
CA GLY A 14 7.68 2.19 -5.54
C GLY A 14 7.27 3.58 -6.02
N VAL A 15 7.65 3.95 -7.24
CA VAL A 15 7.04 5.11 -7.91
C VAL A 15 6.26 4.60 -9.11
N GLY A 16 4.93 4.57 -8.97
CA GLY A 16 4.02 4.40 -10.10
C GLY A 16 4.14 5.56 -11.09
N ASN A 17 3.93 5.26 -12.36
CA ASN A 17 3.77 6.25 -13.41
C ASN A 17 2.39 6.90 -13.25
N SER A 18 2.34 8.16 -12.81
CA SER A 18 1.20 9.04 -13.09
C SER A 18 1.69 10.38 -13.63
N LEU A 19 1.07 10.75 -14.74
CA LEU A 19 1.27 11.96 -15.52
C LEU A 19 0.28 13.02 -15.03
N THR A 20 0.66 14.28 -15.22
CA THR A 20 -0.19 15.50 -15.18
C THR A 20 -0.66 16.00 -13.80
N PHE A 21 -0.69 17.34 -13.68
CA PHE A 21 -1.23 18.15 -12.57
C PHE A 21 -0.29 18.62 -11.45
N GLY A 22 0.83 19.24 -11.82
CA GLY A 22 1.73 19.91 -10.86
C GLY A 22 1.22 21.21 -10.22
N ALA A 23 0.15 21.83 -10.74
CA ALA A 23 -0.40 23.08 -10.20
C ALA A 23 -1.64 22.84 -9.29
N ALA A 24 -2.58 22.00 -9.73
CA ALA A 24 -3.73 21.61 -8.91
C ALA A 24 -3.34 20.80 -7.65
N TYR A 25 -2.21 20.08 -7.71
CA TYR A 25 -1.66 19.33 -6.59
C TYR A 25 -1.15 20.22 -5.44
N LEU A 26 -0.57 21.39 -5.75
CA LEU A 26 -0.13 22.34 -4.72
C LEU A 26 -1.31 23.12 -4.14
N SER A 27 -2.28 23.52 -4.98
CA SER A 27 -3.50 24.20 -4.51
C SER A 27 -4.36 23.30 -3.63
N SER A 28 -4.55 22.01 -3.99
CA SER A 28 -5.33 21.06 -3.18
C SER A 28 -4.67 20.70 -1.85
N VAL A 29 -3.32 20.66 -1.77
CA VAL A 29 -2.61 20.44 -0.51
C VAL A 29 -2.72 21.66 0.43
N ILE A 30 -2.75 22.88 -0.12
CA ILE A 30 -2.95 24.10 0.67
C ILE A 30 -4.43 24.28 1.06
N GLU A 31 -5.39 23.94 0.19
CA GLU A 31 -6.84 23.96 0.49
C GLU A 31 -7.28 22.86 1.47
N TYR A 32 -6.57 21.73 1.54
CA TYR A 32 -6.93 20.61 2.45
C TYR A 32 -6.59 20.88 3.93
N ILE A 33 -5.93 21.99 4.26
CA ILE A 33 -5.76 22.43 5.64
C ILE A 33 -6.73 23.60 5.92
N PRO A 34 -7.99 23.35 6.30
CA PRO A 34 -8.90 24.41 6.73
C PRO A 34 -8.26 25.30 7.81
N SER A 35 -8.52 26.60 7.77
CA SER A 35 -7.97 27.59 8.72
C SER A 35 -8.26 27.25 10.20
N SER A 36 -9.36 26.53 10.48
CA SER A 36 -9.69 26.01 11.81
C SER A 36 -8.77 24.85 12.27
N ARG A 37 -8.06 24.19 11.36
CA ARG A 37 -7.07 23.14 11.62
C ARG A 37 -5.69 23.70 11.96
N LEU A 38 -5.29 24.82 11.36
CA LEU A 38 -4.09 25.57 11.77
C LEU A 38 -4.21 26.03 13.23
N ALA A 39 -5.41 26.46 13.64
CA ALA A 39 -5.70 26.83 15.03
C ALA A 39 -5.65 25.64 16.02
N ARG A 40 -5.98 24.41 15.58
CA ARG A 40 -5.82 23.20 16.40
C ARG A 40 -4.37 22.71 16.47
N LEU A 41 -3.60 22.93 15.42
CA LEU A 41 -2.16 22.68 15.39
C LEU A 41 -1.40 23.67 16.30
N SER A 42 -1.82 24.94 16.36
CA SER A 42 -1.26 25.93 17.29
C SER A 42 -1.69 25.67 18.73
N ALA A 43 -2.94 25.25 18.99
CA ALA A 43 -3.40 24.88 20.33
C ALA A 43 -2.71 23.62 20.90
N ALA A 44 -2.07 22.80 20.05
CA ALA A 44 -1.30 21.63 20.47
C ALA A 44 0.10 21.99 21.02
N GLU A 45 0.52 23.26 20.95
CA GLU A 45 1.79 23.73 21.54
C GLU A 45 1.69 23.98 23.06
N GLU A 46 0.49 24.03 23.66
CA GLU A 46 0.28 24.49 25.04
C GLU A 46 -0.32 23.44 26.01
N ALA A 47 -0.04 22.14 25.86
CA ALA A 47 -0.44 21.14 26.87
C ALA A 47 0.70 20.89 27.89
N PRO A 48 0.46 20.96 29.22
CA PRO A 48 1.50 20.78 30.22
C PRO A 48 1.80 19.29 30.44
N GLY A 49 2.81 18.77 29.73
CA GLY A 49 3.42 17.46 29.95
C GLY A 49 3.60 16.63 28.67
N ARG A 50 4.67 15.81 28.62
CA ARG A 50 4.88 14.85 27.51
C ARG A 50 3.70 13.88 27.37
N ALA A 51 3.38 13.53 26.13
CA ALA A 51 2.32 12.56 25.78
C ALA A 51 2.57 11.14 26.33
N PHE A 52 3.83 10.82 26.65
CA PHE A 52 4.27 9.54 27.18
C PHE A 52 5.41 9.73 28.20
N ALA A 53 5.59 8.74 29.08
CA ALA A 53 6.63 8.70 30.10
C ALA A 53 7.88 7.91 29.65
N LYS A 54 7.72 6.84 28.87
CA LYS A 54 8.82 6.02 28.35
C LYS A 54 8.53 5.47 26.94
N VAL A 55 9.60 5.10 26.25
CA VAL A 55 9.57 4.41 24.95
C VAL A 55 10.27 3.07 25.10
N GLU A 56 9.59 2.02 24.66
CA GLU A 56 10.09 0.65 24.62
C GLU A 56 10.23 0.21 23.16
N VAL A 57 11.28 -0.55 22.85
CA VAL A 57 11.47 -1.11 21.52
C VAL A 57 11.58 -2.63 21.60
N HIS A 58 10.68 -3.30 20.89
CA HIS A 58 10.55 -4.75 20.91
C HIS A 58 10.93 -5.34 19.55
N ARG A 59 11.65 -6.46 19.54
CA ARG A 59 12.05 -7.16 18.29
C ARG A 59 11.07 -8.27 17.89
N ALA A 60 10.39 -8.86 18.87
CA ALA A 60 9.41 -9.91 18.65
C ALA A 60 8.00 -9.32 18.78
N SER A 61 7.10 -9.70 17.87
CA SER A 61 5.69 -9.31 17.94
C SER A 61 4.99 -9.87 19.18
N ALA A 62 5.39 -11.04 19.65
CA ALA A 62 4.83 -11.66 20.86
C ALA A 62 4.97 -10.76 22.10
N ALA A 63 6.06 -9.97 22.20
CA ALA A 63 6.29 -9.10 23.35
C ALA A 63 5.34 -7.89 23.42
N ILE A 64 4.66 -7.56 22.32
CA ILE A 64 3.73 -6.43 22.21
C ILE A 64 2.32 -6.88 21.82
N GLU A 65 2.04 -8.18 21.86
CA GLU A 65 0.80 -8.72 21.31
C GLU A 65 -0.43 -8.18 22.06
N SER A 66 -0.36 -8.11 23.39
CA SER A 66 -1.45 -7.56 24.22
C SER A 66 -1.66 -6.07 23.97
N ASP A 67 -0.58 -5.28 23.92
CA ASP A 67 -0.65 -3.84 23.66
C ASP A 67 -1.21 -3.54 22.27
N TRP A 68 -0.79 -4.33 21.28
CA TRP A 68 -1.27 -4.20 19.91
C TRP A 68 -2.75 -4.62 19.82
N ALA A 69 -3.16 -5.69 20.49
CA ALA A 69 -4.56 -6.10 20.55
C ALA A 69 -5.46 -5.00 21.13
N GLU A 70 -5.03 -4.39 22.23
CA GLU A 70 -5.77 -3.31 22.88
C GLU A 70 -5.87 -2.07 21.98
N LEU A 71 -4.73 -1.61 21.43
CA LEU A 71 -4.74 -0.46 20.53
C LEU A 71 -5.49 -0.72 19.23
N GLU A 72 -5.44 -1.93 18.67
CA GLU A 72 -6.21 -2.30 17.47
C GLU A 72 -7.72 -2.22 17.73
N ALA A 73 -8.18 -2.43 18.97
CA ALA A 73 -9.59 -2.30 19.33
C ALA A 73 -10.03 -0.85 19.60
N LEU A 74 -9.11 0.03 20.01
CA LEU A 74 -9.40 1.39 20.45
C LEU A 74 -9.05 2.46 19.42
N ALA A 75 -7.89 2.34 18.78
CA ALA A 75 -7.34 3.35 17.89
C ALA A 75 -7.90 3.21 16.48
N PRO A 76 -8.09 4.32 15.75
CA PRO A 76 -8.26 4.27 14.32
C PRO A 76 -7.04 3.60 13.70
N VAL A 77 -7.24 2.48 13.02
CA VAL A 77 -6.16 1.74 12.36
C VAL A 77 -6.60 1.36 10.96
N SER A 78 -5.68 1.40 9.99
CA SER A 78 -5.97 0.85 8.67
C SER A 78 -5.97 -0.66 8.74
N VAL A 79 -6.72 -1.30 7.85
CA VAL A 79 -6.72 -2.76 7.74
C VAL A 79 -5.30 -3.34 7.55
N TYR A 80 -4.41 -2.55 6.96
CA TYR A 80 -2.99 -2.83 6.70
C TYR A 80 -2.07 -2.76 7.92
N GLN A 81 -2.51 -2.18 9.05
CA GLN A 81 -1.72 -2.07 10.28
C GLN A 81 -2.29 -2.94 11.41
N THR A 82 -3.25 -3.81 11.08
CA THR A 82 -3.79 -4.83 11.99
C THR A 82 -2.81 -5.99 12.15
N ARG A 83 -2.84 -6.68 13.30
CA ARG A 83 -2.07 -7.92 13.53
C ARG A 83 -2.37 -8.98 12.48
N ALA A 84 -3.63 -9.05 12.11
CA ALA A 84 -4.18 -9.98 11.12
C ALA A 84 -3.47 -9.92 9.76
N PHE A 85 -3.06 -8.72 9.36
CA PHE A 85 -2.33 -8.51 8.12
C PHE A 85 -0.82 -8.60 8.33
N LEU A 86 -0.31 -7.91 9.35
CA LEU A 86 1.13 -7.74 9.51
C LEU A 86 1.84 -9.00 9.99
N LEU A 87 1.23 -9.83 10.85
CA LEU A 87 1.88 -11.07 11.30
C LEU A 87 2.13 -12.06 10.14
N PRO A 88 1.11 -12.42 9.32
CA PRO A 88 1.37 -13.24 8.13
C PRO A 88 2.36 -12.59 7.16
N TRP A 89 2.33 -11.26 7.02
CA TRP A 89 3.26 -10.55 6.15
C TRP A 89 4.70 -10.67 6.64
N ILE A 90 4.95 -10.47 7.94
CA ILE A 90 6.28 -10.60 8.56
C ILE A 90 6.83 -12.01 8.33
N GLU A 91 6.00 -13.03 8.58
CA GLU A 91 6.36 -14.45 8.50
C GLU A 91 6.57 -14.96 7.07
N THR A 92 6.12 -14.22 6.06
CA THR A 92 6.22 -14.60 4.65
C THR A 92 7.08 -13.62 3.86
N LEU A 93 6.50 -12.52 3.42
CA LEU A 93 7.15 -11.51 2.59
C LEU A 93 8.29 -10.79 3.32
N GLY A 94 8.13 -10.52 4.62
CA GLY A 94 9.15 -9.91 5.46
C GLY A 94 10.45 -10.72 5.51
N VAL A 95 10.33 -12.05 5.67
CA VAL A 95 11.46 -12.99 5.67
C VAL A 95 12.23 -12.94 4.34
N VAL A 96 11.54 -13.13 3.21
CA VAL A 96 12.21 -13.17 1.89
C VAL A 96 12.82 -11.81 1.52
N ARG A 97 12.19 -10.71 1.95
CA ARG A 97 12.71 -9.35 1.74
C ARG A 97 13.79 -8.94 2.75
N LYS A 98 14.16 -9.84 3.69
CA LYS A 98 15.17 -9.62 4.73
C LYS A 98 14.89 -8.37 5.57
N ILE A 99 13.62 -8.17 5.91
CA ILE A 99 13.16 -7.05 6.72
C ILE A 99 13.10 -7.52 8.17
N THR A 100 13.90 -6.90 9.04
CA THR A 100 13.92 -7.21 10.47
C THR A 100 12.82 -6.40 11.17
N PRO A 101 11.75 -7.03 11.69
CA PRO A 101 10.68 -6.28 12.37
C PRO A 101 11.18 -5.68 13.68
N PHE A 102 10.61 -4.55 14.05
CA PHE A 102 10.71 -3.97 15.38
C PHE A 102 9.50 -3.07 15.66
N PHE A 103 9.13 -2.98 16.92
CA PHE A 103 7.91 -2.32 17.37
C PHE A 103 8.28 -1.25 18.37
N ILE A 104 7.82 -0.02 18.15
CA ILE A 104 8.03 1.10 19.07
C ILE A 104 6.74 1.28 19.87
N ALA A 105 6.79 1.05 21.17
CA ALA A 105 5.67 1.26 22.09
C ALA A 105 5.96 2.47 22.99
N ALA A 106 5.05 3.44 23.02
CA ALA A 106 5.11 4.56 23.96
C ALA A 106 4.14 4.29 25.12
N ARG A 107 4.61 4.45 26.36
CA ARG A 107 3.81 4.22 27.57
C ARG A 107 3.60 5.52 28.34
N ASP A 108 2.39 5.76 28.82
CA ASP A 108 2.11 6.91 29.70
C ASP A 108 2.61 6.66 31.15
N ARG A 109 2.32 7.60 32.05
CA ARG A 109 2.72 7.49 33.47
C ARG A 109 1.99 6.38 34.22
N GLN A 110 0.87 5.90 33.68
CA GLN A 110 0.11 4.76 34.20
C GLN A 110 0.50 3.44 33.51
N ASP A 111 1.62 3.42 32.78
CA ASP A 111 2.14 2.27 32.02
C ASP A 111 1.21 1.77 30.90
N ARG A 112 0.24 2.59 30.47
CA ARG A 112 -0.66 2.26 29.37
C ARG A 112 0.01 2.58 28.04
N THR A 113 -0.13 1.69 27.06
CA THR A 113 0.37 1.94 25.71
C THR A 113 -0.45 3.02 25.03
N VAL A 114 0.18 4.15 24.70
CA VAL A 114 -0.46 5.32 24.06
C VAL A 114 -0.08 5.48 22.59
N ALA A 115 1.02 4.88 22.14
CA ALA A 115 1.35 4.77 20.73
C ALA A 115 2.06 3.46 20.41
N LEU A 116 1.81 2.91 19.23
CA LEU A 116 2.52 1.74 18.68
C LEU A 116 2.86 1.97 17.20
N LEU A 117 4.13 1.86 16.85
CA LEU A 117 4.60 1.85 15.46
C LEU A 117 5.15 0.47 15.10
N CYS A 118 4.59 -0.15 14.05
CA CYS A 118 5.03 -1.43 13.51
C CYS A 118 6.01 -1.19 12.34
N LEU A 119 7.31 -1.27 12.61
CA LEU A 119 8.36 -0.90 11.64
C LEU A 119 9.25 -2.08 11.27
N GLY A 120 9.87 -1.99 10.10
CA GLY A 120 10.83 -2.93 9.58
C GLY A 120 12.14 -2.24 9.27
N LEU A 121 13.25 -2.83 9.71
CA LEU A 121 14.59 -2.40 9.40
C LEU A 121 15.11 -3.18 8.19
N GLN A 122 15.50 -2.45 7.14
CA GLN A 122 16.08 -3.02 5.93
C GLN A 122 17.45 -2.39 5.65
N ARG A 123 18.40 -3.21 5.15
CA ARG A 123 19.66 -2.72 4.61
C ARG A 123 19.49 -2.38 3.13
N TYR A 124 19.80 -1.13 2.75
CA TYR A 124 19.79 -0.66 1.38
C TYR A 124 21.13 -0.02 1.06
N ARG A 125 21.96 -0.66 0.21
CA ARG A 125 23.28 -0.16 -0.24
C ARG A 125 24.15 0.38 0.91
N GLY A 126 24.20 -0.38 2.01
CA GLY A 126 24.93 -0.04 3.23
C GLY A 126 24.16 0.82 4.24
N PHE A 127 23.03 1.45 3.89
CA PHE A 127 22.20 2.23 4.80
C PHE A 127 21.19 1.35 5.53
N ARG A 128 20.90 1.68 6.79
CA ARG A 128 19.80 1.07 7.56
C ARG A 128 18.58 1.97 7.48
N VAL A 129 17.53 1.48 6.86
CA VAL A 129 16.30 2.24 6.62
C VAL A 129 15.18 1.58 7.41
N ALA A 130 14.51 2.37 8.26
CA ALA A 130 13.29 1.95 8.92
C ALA A 130 12.07 2.46 8.16
N SER A 131 11.13 1.58 7.87
CA SER A 131 9.86 1.88 7.21
C SER A 131 8.72 1.11 7.89
N PHE A 132 7.45 1.48 7.64
CA PHE A 132 6.33 0.66 8.09
C PHE A 132 6.42 -0.78 7.56
N LEU A 133 6.01 -1.75 8.39
CA LEU A 133 5.79 -3.13 7.96
C LEU A 133 4.59 -3.18 7.00
N GLY A 134 4.55 -4.22 6.15
CA GLY A 134 3.53 -4.41 5.11
C GLY A 134 4.01 -4.07 3.69
N GLY A 135 5.11 -3.32 3.56
CA GLY A 135 5.81 -3.16 2.27
C GLY A 135 4.96 -2.55 1.15
N LYS A 136 4.95 -3.20 -0.02
CA LYS A 136 4.23 -2.73 -1.21
C LYS A 136 2.76 -3.16 -1.21
N GLU A 137 2.36 -3.98 -0.26
CA GLU A 137 1.03 -4.58 -0.17
C GLU A 137 0.05 -3.70 0.64
N THR A 138 0.48 -2.50 1.05
CA THR A 138 -0.29 -1.53 1.86
C THR A 138 -0.65 -0.27 1.09
N ASN A 139 -1.88 0.22 1.29
CA ASN A 139 -2.31 1.52 0.77
C ASN A 139 -2.27 2.66 1.81
N PHE A 140 -2.33 2.36 3.11
CA PHE A 140 -2.32 3.37 4.16
C PHE A 140 -1.46 2.93 5.32
N ASN A 141 -0.39 3.67 5.60
CA ASN A 141 0.56 3.35 6.67
C ASN A 141 0.58 4.45 7.71
N PHE A 142 0.34 4.10 8.97
CA PHE A 142 0.48 5.02 10.10
C PHE A 142 0.53 4.23 11.41
N GLY A 143 0.89 4.92 12.49
CA GLY A 143 0.92 4.34 13.83
C GLY A 143 -0.45 4.14 14.45
N LEU A 144 -0.56 3.25 15.41
CA LEU A 144 -1.73 3.17 16.28
C LEU A 144 -1.52 4.15 17.42
N PHE A 145 -2.41 5.14 17.55
CA PHE A 145 -2.35 6.14 18.60
C PHE A 145 -3.63 6.09 19.42
N ARG A 146 -3.49 6.00 20.74
CA ARG A 146 -4.63 5.91 21.65
C ARG A 146 -5.49 7.19 21.52
N PRO A 147 -6.82 7.06 21.28
CA PRO A 147 -7.71 8.21 21.30
C PRO A 147 -7.66 8.95 22.63
N GLY A 148 -7.71 10.29 22.57
CA GLY A 148 -7.64 11.15 23.75
C GLY A 148 -6.22 11.46 24.25
N THR A 149 -5.18 10.82 23.70
CA THR A 149 -3.80 11.25 23.94
C THR A 149 -3.40 12.36 22.97
N HIS A 150 -2.97 13.50 23.50
CA HIS A 150 -2.48 14.62 22.71
C HIS A 150 -0.96 14.52 22.52
N PHE A 151 -0.51 14.51 21.28
CA PHE A 151 0.91 14.51 20.92
C PHE A 151 1.30 15.87 20.36
N SER A 152 2.36 16.48 20.89
CA SER A 152 3.00 17.65 20.29
C SER A 152 4.02 17.23 19.22
N VAL A 153 4.51 18.18 18.42
CA VAL A 153 5.63 17.94 17.48
C VAL A 153 6.87 17.41 18.23
N ALA A 154 7.12 17.92 19.43
CA ALA A 154 8.22 17.50 20.27
C ALA A 154 8.07 16.05 20.75
N ASP A 155 6.85 15.63 21.13
CA ASP A 155 6.56 14.25 21.54
C ASP A 155 6.80 13.27 20.39
N VAL A 156 6.29 13.56 19.20
CA VAL A 156 6.44 12.66 18.04
C VAL A 156 7.90 12.53 17.62
N ARG A 157 8.66 13.63 17.70
CA ARG A 157 10.12 13.60 17.45
C ARG A 157 10.85 12.82 18.53
N ALA A 158 10.49 13.02 19.80
CA ALA A 158 11.05 12.29 20.93
C ALA A 158 10.76 10.79 20.81
N LEU A 159 9.54 10.39 20.41
CA LEU A 159 9.19 8.98 20.20
C LEU A 159 10.16 8.26 19.25
N LEU A 160 10.45 8.87 18.10
CA LEU A 160 11.36 8.28 17.10
C LEU A 160 12.83 8.33 17.53
N ASN A 161 13.24 9.40 18.21
CA ASN A 161 14.62 9.55 18.70
C ASN A 161 14.91 8.62 19.89
N ASP A 162 14.00 8.53 20.86
CA ASP A 162 14.12 7.68 22.04
C ASP A 162 14.10 6.21 21.62
N ALA A 163 13.28 5.85 20.63
CA ALA A 163 13.33 4.53 20.00
C ALA A 163 14.68 4.23 19.33
N ALA A 164 15.24 5.20 18.61
CA ALA A 164 16.56 5.05 18.01
C ALA A 164 17.66 4.91 19.08
N ALA A 165 17.56 5.65 20.18
CA ALA A 165 18.47 5.53 21.31
C ALA A 165 18.38 4.14 21.96
N ALA A 166 17.17 3.62 22.18
CA ALA A 166 16.95 2.28 22.72
C ALA A 166 17.49 1.16 21.81
N LEU A 167 17.50 1.39 20.49
CA LEU A 167 18.09 0.48 19.50
C LEU A 167 19.63 0.55 19.44
N GLY A 168 20.24 1.59 20.01
CA GLY A 168 21.69 1.75 20.13
C GLY A 168 22.44 1.55 18.80
N PRO A 169 23.49 0.71 18.77
CA PRO A 169 24.26 0.45 17.55
C PRO A 169 23.45 -0.12 16.39
N GLU A 170 22.23 -0.62 16.60
CA GLU A 170 21.36 -1.17 15.57
C GLU A 170 20.31 -0.17 15.06
N ALA A 171 20.29 1.05 15.59
CA ALA A 171 19.35 2.10 15.20
C ALA A 171 19.35 2.35 13.68
N PRO A 172 18.19 2.67 13.07
CA PRO A 172 18.17 3.07 11.68
C PRO A 172 19.05 4.31 11.46
N ASP A 173 19.64 4.43 10.27
CA ASP A 173 20.29 5.67 9.87
C ASP A 173 19.23 6.73 9.53
N ILE A 174 18.04 6.28 9.11
CA ILE A 174 16.94 7.09 8.60
C ILE A 174 15.61 6.37 8.71
N PHE A 175 14.57 7.09 9.13
CA PHE A 175 13.18 6.67 8.95
C PHE A 175 12.64 7.17 7.61
N VAL A 176 12.03 6.27 6.84
CA VAL A 176 11.34 6.56 5.58
C VAL A 176 9.92 6.02 5.70
N LEU A 177 9.01 6.87 6.15
CA LEU A 177 7.62 6.53 6.47
C LEU A 177 6.72 7.10 5.38
N LYS A 178 6.19 6.25 4.50
CA LYS A 178 5.48 6.67 3.29
C LYS A 178 3.99 6.38 3.35
N ASN A 179 3.22 7.02 2.46
CA ASN A 179 1.81 6.72 2.20
C ASN A 179 0.94 6.85 3.46
N GLN A 180 1.19 7.91 4.22
CA GLN A 180 0.49 8.16 5.47
C GLN A 180 -0.72 9.06 5.23
N PRO A 181 -1.92 8.70 5.68
CA PRO A 181 -3.04 9.63 5.67
C PRO A 181 -2.85 10.70 6.74
N PHE A 182 -3.28 11.94 6.46
CA PHE A 182 -3.30 13.04 7.43
C PHE A 182 -4.28 12.79 8.58
N GLU A 183 -5.38 12.10 8.28
CA GLU A 183 -6.40 11.71 9.24
C GLU A 183 -6.92 10.31 8.92
N TRP A 184 -7.35 9.58 9.94
CA TRP A 184 -8.04 8.31 9.77
C TRP A 184 -9.25 8.26 10.70
N ALA A 185 -10.42 7.95 10.15
CA ALA A 185 -11.71 7.99 10.87
C ALA A 185 -11.95 9.31 11.63
N GLY A 186 -11.54 10.44 11.04
CA GLY A 186 -11.71 11.78 11.63
C GLY A 186 -10.69 12.16 12.70
N ILE A 187 -9.73 11.27 13.02
CA ILE A 187 -8.66 11.54 13.98
C ILE A 187 -7.37 11.87 13.22
N LEU A 188 -6.70 12.96 13.62
CA LEU A 188 -5.42 13.37 13.05
C LEU A 188 -4.36 12.30 13.29
N ASN A 189 -3.55 12.00 12.27
CA ASN A 189 -2.34 11.21 12.42
C ASN A 189 -1.24 12.06 13.08
N PRO A 190 -0.78 11.77 14.31
CA PRO A 190 0.26 12.54 14.97
C PRO A 190 1.57 12.65 14.18
N LEU A 191 1.89 11.67 13.32
CA LEU A 191 3.08 11.75 12.47
C LEU A 191 3.02 12.93 11.49
N ALA A 192 1.83 13.42 11.12
CA ALA A 192 1.66 14.59 10.25
C ALA A 192 2.21 15.89 10.87
N LEU A 193 2.45 15.91 12.19
CA LEU A 193 3.06 17.03 12.91
C LEU A 193 4.54 17.23 12.56
N LEU A 194 5.22 16.18 12.08
CA LEU A 194 6.61 16.28 11.65
C LEU A 194 6.72 16.91 10.26
N PRO A 195 7.87 17.52 9.91
CA PRO A 195 8.14 17.94 8.54
C PRO A 195 7.96 16.78 7.57
N HIS A 196 7.08 16.96 6.61
CA HIS A 196 6.69 15.95 5.64
C HIS A 196 6.60 16.54 4.24
N ARG A 197 6.45 15.65 3.25
CA ARG A 197 6.14 16.00 1.87
C ARG A 197 4.93 15.21 1.42
N ALA A 198 4.22 15.71 0.41
CA ALA A 198 3.12 14.96 -0.17
C ALA A 198 3.64 13.70 -0.90
N SER A 199 2.93 12.58 -0.74
CA SER A 199 3.22 11.31 -1.43
C SER A 199 2.89 11.43 -2.92
N PRO A 200 3.60 10.72 -3.81
CA PRO A 200 3.47 10.90 -5.28
C PRO A 200 2.06 10.70 -5.84
N SER A 201 1.22 9.94 -5.15
CA SER A 201 -0.13 9.60 -5.59
C SER A 201 -1.13 9.76 -4.47
N PHE A 202 -2.37 10.04 -4.85
CA PHE A 202 -3.51 10.02 -3.93
C PHE A 202 -4.02 8.60 -3.74
N ALA A 203 -4.74 8.38 -2.64
CA ALA A 203 -5.68 7.28 -2.53
C ALA A 203 -7.10 7.77 -2.82
N TYR A 204 -8.03 6.85 -3.07
CA TYR A 204 -9.39 7.20 -3.46
C TYR A 204 -10.39 6.48 -2.57
N ALA A 205 -11.28 7.24 -1.94
CA ALA A 205 -12.27 6.72 -1.00
C ALA A 205 -13.64 7.38 -1.19
N THR A 206 -14.67 6.75 -0.62
CA THR A 206 -16.03 7.30 -0.56
C THR A 206 -16.76 6.79 0.67
N LYS A 207 -17.76 7.55 1.11
CA LYS A 207 -18.74 7.10 2.10
C LYS A 207 -19.85 6.34 1.37
N LEU A 208 -20.19 5.17 1.88
CA LEU A 208 -21.28 4.38 1.31
C LEU A 208 -22.62 4.81 1.90
N ALA A 209 -23.69 4.57 1.15
CA ALA A 209 -25.06 4.69 1.63
C ALA A 209 -25.68 3.30 1.78
N ALA A 210 -26.78 3.18 2.52
CA ALA A 210 -27.45 1.90 2.74
C ALA A 210 -28.02 1.31 1.43
N ASP A 211 -28.64 2.15 0.59
CA ASP A 211 -29.15 1.74 -0.72
C ASP A 211 -28.03 1.81 -1.78
N GLY A 212 -27.58 0.63 -2.22
CA GLY A 212 -26.54 0.48 -3.23
C GLY A 212 -26.92 1.00 -4.60
N ASP A 213 -28.19 0.85 -5.02
CA ASP A 213 -28.65 1.30 -6.33
C ASP A 213 -28.78 2.82 -6.36
N ALA A 214 -29.33 3.41 -5.31
CA ALA A 214 -29.35 4.86 -5.14
C ALA A 214 -27.92 5.42 -5.08
N PHE A 215 -27.02 4.77 -4.34
CA PHE A 215 -25.61 5.17 -4.28
C PHE A 215 -24.94 5.12 -5.65
N LEU A 216 -25.02 3.99 -6.36
CA LEU A 216 -24.48 3.85 -7.71
C LEU A 216 -25.10 4.86 -8.67
N ALA A 217 -26.35 5.26 -8.46
CA ALA A 217 -26.99 6.27 -9.27
C ALA A 217 -26.38 7.68 -9.14
N THR A 218 -25.74 7.97 -7.99
CA THR A 218 -24.96 9.20 -7.77
C THR A 218 -23.57 9.16 -8.43
N LYS A 219 -23.00 7.97 -8.60
CA LYS A 219 -21.63 7.77 -9.12
C LYS A 219 -21.58 7.55 -10.64
N LEU A 220 -22.56 6.82 -11.17
CA LEU A 220 -22.61 6.41 -12.58
C LEU A 220 -23.76 7.12 -13.29
N SER A 221 -23.52 7.73 -14.45
CA SER A 221 -24.59 8.33 -15.26
C SER A 221 -25.63 7.30 -15.74
N LYS A 222 -26.85 7.73 -16.10
CA LYS A 222 -27.87 6.84 -16.69
C LYS A 222 -27.36 6.09 -17.91
N ASP A 223 -26.62 6.76 -18.79
CA ASP A 223 -26.00 6.15 -19.98
C ASP A 223 -24.92 5.13 -19.61
N THR A 224 -24.05 5.44 -18.64
CA THR A 224 -23.03 4.52 -18.13
C THR A 224 -23.68 3.25 -17.57
N ARG A 225 -24.73 3.38 -16.75
CA ARG A 225 -25.47 2.24 -16.20
C ARG A 225 -26.13 1.40 -17.31
N LYS A 226 -26.73 2.04 -18.33
CA LYS A 226 -27.30 1.34 -19.49
C LYS A 226 -26.23 0.57 -20.28
N LYS A 227 -25.05 1.16 -20.49
CA LYS A 227 -23.92 0.52 -21.16
C LYS A 227 -23.39 -0.68 -20.38
N LEU A 228 -23.26 -0.57 -19.05
CA LEU A 228 -22.87 -1.69 -18.20
C LEU A 228 -23.91 -2.82 -18.24
N ARG A 229 -25.20 -2.52 -18.14
CA ARG A 229 -26.27 -3.53 -18.29
C ARG A 229 -26.21 -4.26 -19.64
N LYS A 230 -25.98 -3.54 -20.74
CA LYS A 230 -25.80 -4.17 -22.07
C LYS A 230 -24.58 -5.11 -22.11
N LYS A 231 -23.47 -4.73 -21.46
CA LYS A 231 -22.27 -5.58 -21.36
C LYS A 231 -22.52 -6.81 -20.50
N GLU A 232 -23.27 -6.66 -19.42
CA GLU A 232 -23.71 -7.73 -18.56
C GLU A 232 -24.59 -8.73 -19.31
N SER A 233 -25.63 -8.26 -20.02
CA SER A 233 -26.49 -9.11 -20.86
C SER A 233 -25.70 -9.89 -21.90
N ARG A 234 -24.72 -9.27 -22.58
CA ARG A 234 -23.87 -9.96 -23.54
C ARG A 234 -23.08 -11.12 -22.91
N LEU A 235 -22.57 -10.94 -21.70
CA LEU A 235 -21.88 -12.03 -21.01
C LEU A 235 -22.87 -13.12 -20.59
N ALA A 236 -24.06 -12.73 -20.11
CA ALA A 236 -25.12 -13.66 -19.73
C ALA A 236 -25.70 -14.48 -20.92
N GLU A 237 -25.58 -13.97 -22.16
CA GLU A 237 -25.89 -14.73 -23.38
C GLU A 237 -24.84 -15.82 -23.69
N MET A 238 -23.61 -15.67 -23.19
CA MET A 238 -22.55 -16.65 -23.40
C MET A 238 -22.64 -17.83 -22.43
N ASP A 239 -22.93 -17.55 -21.15
CA ASP A 239 -23.10 -18.53 -20.07
C ASP A 239 -23.71 -17.86 -18.81
N GLN A 240 -23.97 -18.64 -17.76
CA GLN A 240 -24.48 -18.14 -16.48
C GLN A 240 -23.49 -17.15 -15.83
N LEU A 241 -23.89 -15.88 -15.73
CA LEU A 241 -23.12 -14.83 -15.08
C LEU A 241 -23.53 -14.66 -13.61
N ALA A 242 -22.58 -14.77 -12.67
CA ALA A 242 -22.85 -14.66 -11.23
C ALA A 242 -21.77 -13.88 -10.47
N LEU A 243 -22.20 -13.09 -9.48
CA LEU A 243 -21.30 -12.60 -8.44
C LEU A 243 -21.10 -13.72 -7.41
N ILE A 244 -19.86 -14.10 -7.16
CA ILE A 244 -19.50 -15.08 -6.13
C ILE A 244 -18.62 -14.42 -5.06
N SER A 245 -18.75 -14.89 -3.82
CA SER A 245 -17.96 -14.43 -2.69
C SER A 245 -17.16 -15.58 -2.08
N GLY A 246 -15.91 -15.31 -1.71
CA GLY A 246 -15.09 -16.23 -0.94
C GLY A 246 -15.48 -16.33 0.54
N GLU A 247 -16.56 -15.67 0.97
CA GLU A 247 -17.25 -16.05 2.21
C GLU A 247 -17.74 -17.50 2.14
N GLU A 248 -18.04 -18.00 0.92
CA GLU A 248 -18.25 -19.42 0.72
C GLU A 248 -16.90 -20.12 0.47
N PRO A 249 -16.47 -21.06 1.34
CA PRO A 249 -15.13 -21.65 1.27
C PRO A 249 -14.78 -22.28 -0.08
N ARG A 250 -15.77 -22.87 -0.77
CA ARG A 250 -15.58 -23.47 -2.11
C ARG A 250 -15.14 -22.44 -3.17
N PHE A 251 -15.54 -21.18 -3.03
CA PHE A 251 -15.20 -20.13 -3.99
C PHE A 251 -13.90 -19.41 -3.65
N ALA A 252 -13.50 -19.35 -2.38
CA ALA A 252 -12.29 -18.64 -1.96
C ALA A 252 -11.05 -19.10 -2.73
N ARG A 253 -10.84 -20.43 -2.83
CA ARG A 253 -9.70 -21.00 -3.56
C ARG A 253 -9.78 -20.70 -5.05
N LYS A 254 -10.95 -20.88 -5.67
CA LYS A 254 -11.20 -20.63 -7.10
C LYS A 254 -10.93 -19.17 -7.50
N ILE A 255 -11.37 -18.21 -6.67
CA ILE A 255 -11.13 -16.78 -6.89
C ILE A 255 -9.63 -16.48 -6.76
N LEU A 256 -8.94 -16.98 -5.74
CA LEU A 256 -7.50 -16.77 -5.58
C LEU A 256 -6.70 -17.37 -6.74
N ASP A 257 -7.00 -18.59 -7.16
CA ASP A 257 -6.32 -19.25 -8.28
C ASP A 257 -6.48 -18.45 -9.57
N ALA A 258 -7.70 -17.98 -9.88
CA ALA A 258 -7.95 -17.11 -11.02
C ALA A 258 -7.22 -15.76 -10.90
N PHE A 259 -7.20 -15.16 -9.71
CA PHE A 259 -6.47 -13.91 -9.45
C PHE A 259 -4.97 -14.05 -9.77
N PHE A 260 -4.32 -15.08 -9.23
CA PHE A 260 -2.88 -15.31 -9.43
C PHE A 260 -2.56 -15.61 -10.89
N ALA A 261 -3.32 -16.50 -11.54
CA ALA A 261 -3.12 -16.84 -12.95
C ALA A 261 -3.19 -15.60 -13.85
N GLU A 262 -4.24 -14.78 -13.68
CA GLU A 262 -4.43 -13.55 -14.45
C GLU A 262 -3.36 -12.50 -14.18
N LYS A 263 -2.93 -12.37 -12.91
CA LYS A 263 -1.91 -11.39 -12.53
C LYS A 263 -0.55 -11.75 -13.13
N ILE A 264 -0.17 -13.02 -13.08
CA ILE A 264 1.09 -13.53 -13.66
C ILE A 264 1.07 -13.31 -15.18
N ARG A 265 0.01 -13.73 -15.86
CA ARG A 265 -0.16 -13.61 -17.31
C ARG A 265 -0.05 -12.16 -17.77
N ARG A 266 -0.79 -11.24 -17.14
CA ARG A 266 -0.77 -9.80 -17.46
C ARG A 266 0.58 -9.15 -17.22
N CYS A 267 1.30 -9.57 -16.18
CA CYS A 267 2.66 -9.08 -15.92
C CYS A 267 3.64 -9.56 -17.00
N ALA A 268 3.54 -10.82 -17.42
CA ALA A 268 4.34 -11.39 -18.51
C ALA A 268 4.08 -10.66 -19.84
N GLU A 269 2.81 -10.45 -20.22
CA GLU A 269 2.43 -9.71 -21.44
C GLU A 269 2.99 -8.29 -21.50
N LYS A 270 3.20 -7.66 -20.34
CA LYS A 270 3.71 -6.29 -20.23
C LYS A 270 5.21 -6.22 -19.94
N SER A 271 5.89 -7.36 -19.86
CA SER A 271 7.29 -7.47 -19.41
C SER A 271 7.54 -6.75 -18.09
N ILE A 272 6.58 -6.83 -17.16
CA ILE A 272 6.66 -6.23 -15.82
C ILE A 272 7.08 -7.32 -14.83
N ALA A 273 8.21 -7.12 -14.16
CA ALA A 273 8.64 -7.98 -13.07
C ALA A 273 7.56 -8.05 -11.97
N THR A 274 7.28 -9.26 -11.47
CA THR A 274 6.17 -9.51 -10.56
C THR A 274 6.51 -10.52 -9.49
N ASP A 275 6.19 -10.20 -8.23
CA ASP A 275 6.32 -11.13 -7.10
C ASP A 275 5.16 -12.14 -7.08
N PHE A 276 4.12 -11.97 -7.90
CA PHE A 276 2.93 -12.85 -7.89
C PHE A 276 3.22 -14.27 -8.39
N ALA A 277 4.32 -14.49 -9.12
CA ALA A 277 4.77 -15.84 -9.46
C ALA A 277 5.50 -16.54 -8.31
N ALA A 278 5.93 -15.80 -7.28
CA ALA A 278 6.66 -16.37 -6.16
C ALA A 278 5.73 -17.14 -5.21
N ALA A 279 6.14 -18.34 -4.83
CA ALA A 279 5.41 -19.18 -3.87
C ALA A 279 5.14 -18.44 -2.53
N THR A 280 6.05 -17.56 -2.11
CA THR A 280 5.88 -16.76 -0.89
C THR A 280 4.70 -15.78 -0.97
N MET A 281 4.47 -15.15 -2.13
CA MET A 281 3.31 -14.28 -2.32
C MET A 281 2.01 -15.08 -2.25
N ARG A 282 2.01 -16.29 -2.85
CA ARG A 282 0.86 -17.19 -2.72
C ARG A 282 0.61 -17.61 -1.28
N ALA A 283 1.65 -18.00 -0.56
CA ALA A 283 1.57 -18.38 0.86
C ALA A 283 1.04 -17.23 1.74
N PHE A 284 1.39 -15.98 1.43
CA PHE A 284 0.86 -14.81 2.12
C PHE A 284 -0.67 -14.68 1.96
N PHE A 285 -1.18 -14.72 0.72
CA PHE A 285 -2.62 -14.66 0.46
C PHE A 285 -3.36 -15.87 1.04
N ASP A 286 -2.78 -17.07 0.93
CA ASP A 286 -3.36 -18.30 1.51
C ASP A 286 -3.37 -18.29 3.05
N ARG A 287 -2.52 -17.50 3.72
CA ARG A 287 -2.61 -17.29 5.17
C ARG A 287 -3.73 -16.31 5.51
N LEU A 288 -3.87 -15.24 4.74
CA LEU A 288 -4.90 -14.22 4.97
C LEU A 288 -6.32 -14.70 4.62
N SER A 289 -6.45 -15.74 3.79
CA SER A 289 -7.73 -16.36 3.43
C SER A 289 -8.21 -17.44 4.42
N ARG A 290 -7.40 -17.82 5.41
CA ARG A 290 -7.79 -18.78 6.45
C ARG A 290 -8.65 -18.10 7.51
N GLU A 291 -9.61 -18.86 8.05
CA GLU A 291 -10.40 -18.43 9.20
C GLU A 291 -9.50 -18.11 10.39
N ARG A 292 -9.83 -17.03 11.09
CA ARG A 292 -9.07 -16.56 12.24
C ARG A 292 -9.74 -17.01 13.53
N ALA A 293 -8.95 -17.51 14.47
CA ALA A 293 -9.46 -17.98 15.77
C ALA A 293 -10.30 -16.93 16.53
N ALA A 294 -9.94 -15.65 16.45
CA ALA A 294 -10.61 -14.59 17.19
C ALA A 294 -11.95 -14.12 16.57
N SER A 295 -12.11 -14.20 15.24
CA SER A 295 -13.27 -13.63 14.53
C SER A 295 -14.11 -14.66 13.79
N GLY A 296 -13.63 -15.91 13.66
CA GLY A 296 -14.26 -16.96 12.85
C GLY A 296 -14.33 -16.63 11.35
N LYS A 297 -13.62 -15.59 10.90
CA LYS A 297 -13.66 -15.09 9.51
C LYS A 297 -12.25 -14.83 8.98
N PRO A 298 -12.00 -15.07 7.69
CA PRO A 298 -10.75 -14.68 7.04
C PRO A 298 -10.50 -13.17 7.12
N TRP A 299 -9.23 -12.77 6.97
CA TRP A 299 -8.88 -11.37 6.82
C TRP A 299 -9.24 -10.87 5.41
N LEU A 300 -9.00 -11.70 4.38
CA LEU A 300 -9.39 -11.38 3.01
C LEU A 300 -10.89 -11.52 2.80
N GLU A 301 -11.48 -10.49 2.21
CA GLU A 301 -12.74 -10.59 1.50
C GLU A 301 -12.45 -10.74 0.00
N LEU A 302 -12.94 -11.85 -0.58
CA LEU A 302 -12.71 -12.24 -1.96
C LEU A 302 -14.01 -12.15 -2.76
N TYR A 303 -13.96 -11.52 -3.92
CA TYR A 303 -15.11 -11.39 -4.82
C TYR A 303 -14.71 -11.77 -6.24
N GLY A 304 -15.55 -12.57 -6.88
CA GLY A 304 -15.37 -13.00 -8.27
C GLY A 304 -16.62 -12.72 -9.11
N LEU A 305 -16.41 -12.44 -10.39
CA LEU A 305 -17.46 -12.50 -11.41
C LEU A 305 -17.27 -13.83 -12.17
N SER A 306 -18.18 -14.77 -12.00
CA SER A 306 -18.18 -16.08 -12.66
C SER A 306 -19.00 -16.02 -13.94
N LEU A 307 -18.51 -16.64 -15.00
CA LEU A 307 -19.22 -16.95 -16.23
C LEU A 307 -19.16 -18.46 -16.44
N GLY A 308 -20.25 -19.15 -16.10
CA GLY A 308 -20.24 -20.59 -15.88
C GLY A 308 -19.19 -20.94 -14.82
N ASP A 309 -18.26 -21.82 -15.18
CA ASP A 309 -17.15 -22.22 -14.33
C ASP A 309 -15.92 -21.31 -14.38
N ARG A 310 -15.88 -20.34 -15.28
CA ARG A 310 -14.72 -19.45 -15.48
C ARG A 310 -14.86 -18.19 -14.63
N ILE A 311 -13.82 -17.85 -13.85
CA ILE A 311 -13.77 -16.55 -13.15
C ILE A 311 -13.19 -15.51 -14.10
N ILE A 312 -14.01 -14.53 -14.48
CA ILE A 312 -13.64 -13.52 -15.49
C ILE A 312 -13.20 -12.17 -14.90
N ALA A 313 -13.45 -11.95 -13.61
CA ALA A 313 -12.88 -10.83 -12.85
C ALA A 313 -12.77 -11.17 -11.37
N THR A 314 -11.80 -10.56 -10.69
CA THR A 314 -11.60 -10.68 -9.25
C THR A 314 -11.37 -9.32 -8.60
N TYR A 315 -11.88 -9.18 -7.38
CA TYR A 315 -11.50 -8.13 -6.44
C TYR A 315 -11.16 -8.78 -5.10
N VAL A 316 -10.05 -8.34 -4.54
CA VAL A 316 -9.54 -8.80 -3.25
C VAL A 316 -9.32 -7.58 -2.37
N GLY A 317 -9.89 -7.61 -1.18
CA GLY A 317 -9.77 -6.54 -0.21
C GLY A 317 -9.93 -7.08 1.21
N ALA A 318 -10.11 -6.18 2.16
CA ALA A 318 -10.39 -6.52 3.54
C ALA A 318 -11.22 -5.42 4.19
N THR A 319 -11.93 -5.76 5.26
CA THR A 319 -12.72 -4.80 6.03
C THR A 319 -12.19 -4.62 7.44
N HIS A 320 -12.14 -3.37 7.88
CA HIS A 320 -11.86 -3.04 9.27
C HIS A 320 -12.64 -1.79 9.69
N HIS A 321 -13.25 -1.80 10.89
CA HIS A 321 -14.13 -0.74 11.41
C HIS A 321 -15.13 -0.17 10.37
N GLY A 322 -15.80 -1.05 9.62
CA GLY A 322 -16.81 -0.66 8.64
C GLY A 322 -16.28 -0.02 7.35
N ARG A 323 -14.96 0.03 7.14
CA ARG A 323 -14.33 0.41 5.87
C ARG A 323 -13.86 -0.81 5.11
N PHE A 324 -14.36 -1.01 3.89
CA PHE A 324 -13.78 -1.95 2.94
C PHE A 324 -12.64 -1.29 2.15
N SER A 325 -11.45 -1.87 2.17
CA SER A 325 -10.29 -1.41 1.39
C SER A 325 -9.96 -2.42 0.30
N ALA A 326 -10.13 -2.03 -0.97
CA ALA A 326 -9.71 -2.84 -2.10
C ALA A 326 -8.19 -2.82 -2.21
N MET A 327 -7.59 -4.00 -2.35
CA MET A 327 -6.14 -4.15 -2.41
C MET A 327 -5.66 -4.43 -3.83
N VAL A 328 -6.23 -5.47 -4.43
CA VAL A 328 -5.83 -5.95 -5.75
C VAL A 328 -7.05 -6.42 -6.53
N ASN A 329 -6.97 -6.27 -7.85
CA ASN A 329 -7.96 -6.76 -8.78
C ASN A 329 -7.26 -7.44 -9.97
N SER A 330 -8.01 -8.30 -10.64
CA SER A 330 -7.64 -8.86 -11.94
C SER A 330 -8.89 -9.02 -12.80
N PHE A 331 -8.70 -9.15 -14.10
CA PHE A 331 -9.76 -9.49 -15.02
C PHE A 331 -9.19 -10.23 -16.21
N ASP A 332 -10.02 -11.09 -16.77
CA ASP A 332 -9.71 -11.92 -17.92
C ASP A 332 -9.51 -11.06 -19.17
N SER A 333 -8.33 -11.13 -19.77
CA SER A 333 -7.97 -10.34 -20.94
C SER A 333 -8.28 -11.01 -22.28
N ASP A 334 -8.92 -12.18 -22.28
CA ASP A 334 -9.54 -12.76 -23.47
C ASP A 334 -10.41 -11.70 -24.18
N PRO A 335 -10.12 -11.34 -25.45
CA PRO A 335 -10.83 -10.28 -26.15
C PRO A 335 -12.35 -10.46 -26.21
N SER A 336 -12.83 -11.72 -26.20
CA SER A 336 -14.26 -12.03 -26.19
C SER A 336 -14.95 -11.59 -24.88
N ILE A 337 -14.21 -11.61 -23.78
CA ILE A 337 -14.67 -11.26 -22.43
C ILE A 337 -14.32 -9.80 -22.10
N ALA A 338 -13.08 -9.38 -22.35
CA ALA A 338 -12.53 -8.08 -21.98
C ALA A 338 -13.33 -6.90 -22.57
N LYS A 339 -13.89 -7.07 -23.79
CA LYS A 339 -14.76 -6.07 -24.45
C LYS A 339 -16.05 -5.75 -23.66
N SER A 340 -16.43 -6.62 -22.74
CA SER A 340 -17.58 -6.46 -21.85
C SER A 340 -17.20 -5.89 -20.47
N SER A 341 -15.95 -5.46 -20.27
CA SER A 341 -15.47 -4.80 -19.05
C SER A 341 -15.84 -5.53 -17.75
N PRO A 342 -15.48 -6.82 -17.61
CA PRO A 342 -15.85 -7.63 -16.44
C PRO A 342 -15.37 -7.03 -15.11
N GLY A 343 -14.23 -6.33 -15.10
CA GLY A 343 -13.74 -5.61 -13.92
C GLY A 343 -14.65 -4.45 -13.47
N ASP A 344 -15.23 -3.69 -14.41
CA ASP A 344 -16.16 -2.61 -14.09
C ASP A 344 -17.51 -3.16 -13.62
N LEU A 345 -17.98 -4.27 -14.22
CA LEU A 345 -19.18 -4.98 -13.80
C LEU A 345 -19.03 -5.53 -12.38
N LEU A 346 -17.90 -6.17 -12.09
CA LEU A 346 -17.61 -6.66 -10.75
C LEU A 346 -17.51 -5.52 -9.75
N LEU A 347 -16.85 -4.41 -10.09
CA LEU A 347 -16.75 -3.24 -9.19
C LEU A 347 -18.14 -2.66 -8.86
N MET A 348 -19.01 -2.49 -9.87
CA MET A 348 -20.39 -2.03 -9.65
C MET A 348 -21.13 -2.93 -8.65
N LYS A 349 -21.09 -4.26 -8.89
CA LYS A 349 -21.73 -5.26 -8.03
C LYS A 349 -21.11 -5.30 -6.63
N LEU A 350 -19.80 -5.17 -6.53
CA LEU A 350 -19.07 -5.13 -5.26
C LEU A 350 -19.47 -3.91 -4.43
N VAL A 351 -19.53 -2.72 -5.03
CA VAL A 351 -19.98 -1.51 -4.31
C VAL A 351 -21.40 -1.68 -3.78
N ALA A 352 -22.33 -2.18 -4.60
CA ALA A 352 -23.70 -2.46 -4.14
C ALA A 352 -23.73 -3.49 -3.00
N ALA A 353 -22.92 -4.56 -3.09
CA ALA A 353 -22.82 -5.56 -2.03
C ALA A 353 -22.26 -4.99 -0.72
N GLN A 354 -21.28 -4.08 -0.79
CA GLN A 354 -20.75 -3.42 0.41
C GLN A 354 -21.75 -2.43 1.03
N CYS A 355 -22.57 -1.75 0.22
CA CYS A 355 -23.72 -0.97 0.73
C CYS A 355 -24.71 -1.87 1.48
N ALA A 356 -25.11 -3.00 0.87
CA ALA A 356 -26.05 -3.94 1.48
C ALA A 356 -25.51 -4.58 2.77
N LYS A 357 -24.18 -4.73 2.90
CA LYS A 357 -23.51 -5.15 4.14
C LYS A 357 -23.44 -4.06 5.22
N GLY A 358 -24.02 -2.87 4.98
CA GLY A 358 -24.02 -1.76 5.91
C GLY A 358 -22.63 -1.17 6.15
N ARG A 359 -21.69 -1.30 5.21
CA ARG A 359 -20.37 -0.69 5.35
C ARG A 359 -20.48 0.82 5.32
N ALA A 360 -19.68 1.49 6.15
CA ALA A 360 -19.66 2.95 6.25
C ALA A 360 -18.85 3.60 5.12
N SER A 361 -17.79 2.95 4.66
CA SER A 361 -16.93 3.50 3.61
C SER A 361 -16.25 2.43 2.76
N PHE A 362 -15.79 2.87 1.59
CA PHE A 362 -15.11 2.06 0.59
C PHE A 362 -13.92 2.83 0.03
N ASP A 363 -12.79 2.16 -0.16
CA ASP A 363 -11.63 2.74 -0.83
C ASP A 363 -11.02 1.80 -1.87
N LEU A 364 -10.43 2.41 -2.90
CA LEU A 364 -9.73 1.73 -4.00
C LEU A 364 -8.21 1.88 -3.90
N GLY A 365 -7.71 2.26 -2.72
CA GLY A 365 -6.29 2.42 -2.45
C GLY A 365 -5.58 3.46 -3.31
N ILE A 366 -4.24 3.42 -3.28
CA ILE A 366 -3.34 4.39 -3.91
C ILE A 366 -3.31 4.24 -5.43
N GLY A 367 -3.19 5.37 -6.12
CA GLY A 367 -2.83 5.46 -7.53
C GLY A 367 -4.00 5.90 -8.39
N GLU A 368 -3.70 6.78 -9.34
CA GLU A 368 -4.67 7.45 -10.20
C GLU A 368 -5.23 6.49 -11.26
N ALA A 369 -6.56 6.37 -11.32
CA ALA A 369 -7.24 5.69 -12.39
C ALA A 369 -8.67 6.24 -12.54
N ARG A 370 -9.13 6.39 -13.78
CA ARG A 370 -10.45 6.98 -14.09
C ARG A 370 -11.61 6.29 -13.36
N TYR A 371 -11.57 4.97 -13.22
CA TYR A 371 -12.62 4.24 -12.50
C TYR A 371 -12.63 4.61 -11.00
N LYS A 372 -11.46 4.87 -10.40
CA LYS A 372 -11.40 5.27 -8.99
C LYS A 372 -12.05 6.63 -8.79
N GLU A 373 -11.76 7.60 -9.64
CA GLU A 373 -12.43 8.92 -9.62
C GLU A 373 -13.93 8.84 -9.87
N THR A 374 -14.38 7.81 -10.60
CA THR A 374 -15.82 7.61 -10.86
C THR A 374 -16.54 7.08 -9.62
N TYR A 375 -15.97 6.08 -8.93
CA TYR A 375 -16.61 5.45 -7.77
C TYR A 375 -16.30 6.16 -6.44
N CYS A 376 -15.18 6.89 -6.38
CA CYS A 376 -14.72 7.59 -5.19
C CYS A 376 -14.75 9.09 -5.39
N ASP A 377 -15.53 9.78 -4.56
CA ASP A 377 -15.64 11.25 -4.54
C ASP A 377 -14.50 11.94 -3.80
N THR A 378 -13.75 11.20 -2.99
CA THR A 378 -12.70 11.76 -2.15
C THR A 378 -11.33 11.29 -2.65
N ALA A 379 -10.53 12.22 -3.16
CA ALA A 379 -9.09 12.04 -3.28
C ALA A 379 -8.46 12.26 -1.89
N VAL A 380 -7.84 11.22 -1.34
CA VAL A 380 -7.21 11.23 -0.02
C VAL A 380 -5.75 11.61 -0.19
N PRO A 381 -5.33 12.83 0.20
CA PRO A 381 -3.93 13.22 0.20
C PRO A 381 -3.16 12.38 1.20
N LEU A 382 -1.97 11.95 0.77
CA LEU A 382 -1.05 11.19 1.60
C LEU A 382 0.26 11.97 1.74
N PHE A 383 0.99 11.68 2.81
CA PHE A 383 2.30 12.26 3.05
C PHE A 383 3.37 11.22 3.35
N ASP A 384 4.61 11.62 3.10
CA ASP A 384 5.83 10.88 3.41
C ASP A 384 6.69 11.69 4.39
N ILE A 385 7.29 11.00 5.36
CA ILE A 385 8.33 11.53 6.24
C ILE A 385 9.67 10.88 5.86
N VAL A 386 10.70 11.72 5.80
CA VAL A 386 12.10 11.30 5.68
C VAL A 386 12.88 11.95 6.82
N LEU A 387 13.12 11.18 7.88
CA LEU A 387 13.78 11.66 9.10
C LEU A 387 15.16 11.00 9.26
N PRO A 388 16.25 11.69 8.88
CA PRO A 388 17.61 11.18 9.09
C PRO A 388 18.03 11.33 10.56
N LEU A 389 18.61 10.27 11.13
CA LEU A 389 19.05 10.25 12.53
C LEU A 389 20.54 10.53 12.70
N ASN A 390 21.34 10.25 11.66
CA ASN A 390 22.78 10.46 11.68
C ASN A 390 23.30 11.02 10.34
N ALA A 391 24.60 11.32 10.26
CA ALA A 391 25.22 11.90 9.06
C ALA A 391 25.02 11.01 7.81
N LYS A 392 25.11 9.69 7.97
CA LYS A 392 24.87 8.72 6.90
C LYS A 392 23.42 8.76 6.42
N GLY A 393 22.46 8.84 7.33
CA GLY A 393 21.05 9.08 7.01
C GLY A 393 20.83 10.37 6.23
N ARG A 394 21.49 11.47 6.63
CA ARG A 394 21.39 12.76 5.92
C ARG A 394 21.88 12.66 4.47
N ILE A 395 22.98 11.95 4.22
CA ILE A 395 23.47 11.69 2.86
C ILE A 395 22.39 10.99 2.02
N LEU A 396 21.74 9.96 2.59
CA LEU A 396 20.67 9.25 1.87
C LEU A 396 19.44 10.15 1.65
N ALA A 397 19.06 10.96 2.63
CA ALA A 397 17.95 11.91 2.51
C ALA A 397 18.19 12.92 1.36
N VAL A 398 19.39 13.50 1.28
CA VAL A 398 19.78 14.42 0.19
C VAL A 398 19.76 13.72 -1.17
N LYS A 399 20.33 12.51 -1.28
CA LYS A 399 20.29 11.72 -2.52
C LYS A 399 18.85 11.46 -2.98
N GLN A 400 17.96 11.10 -2.06
CA GLN A 400 16.54 10.88 -2.36
C GLN A 400 15.86 12.18 -2.82
N ALA A 401 16.11 13.30 -2.13
CA ALA A 401 15.53 14.59 -2.49
C ALA A 401 15.99 15.06 -3.88
N LEU A 402 17.28 14.91 -4.19
CA LEU A 402 17.84 15.27 -5.50
C LEU A 402 17.31 14.37 -6.62
N GLY A 403 17.29 13.05 -6.41
CA GLY A 403 16.72 12.11 -7.37
C GLY A 403 15.24 12.38 -7.66
N TRP A 404 14.48 12.77 -6.63
CA TRP A 404 13.10 13.24 -6.80
C TRP A 404 13.01 14.51 -7.62
N ARG A 405 13.79 15.56 -7.30
CA ARG A 405 13.82 16.80 -8.08
C ARG A 405 14.15 16.56 -9.55
N ILE A 406 15.17 15.75 -9.81
CA ILE A 406 15.56 15.35 -11.18
C ILE A 406 14.39 14.65 -11.87
N LYS A 407 13.75 13.66 -11.24
CA LYS A 407 12.59 12.97 -11.82
C LYS A 407 11.44 13.92 -12.10
N THR A 408 11.12 14.83 -11.17
CA THR A 408 10.05 15.82 -11.34
C THR A 408 10.35 16.78 -12.47
N THR A 409 11.60 17.27 -12.59
CA THR A 409 12.03 18.14 -13.70
C THR A 409 12.00 17.41 -15.03
N LEU A 410 12.51 16.17 -15.09
CA LEU A 410 12.46 15.33 -16.30
C LEU A 410 11.03 15.02 -16.74
N LYS A 411 10.11 14.80 -15.79
CA LYS A 411 8.68 14.62 -16.07
C LYS A 411 8.02 15.90 -16.61
N LYS A 412 8.51 17.09 -16.25
CA LYS A 412 8.06 18.38 -16.79
C LYS A 412 8.62 18.69 -18.19
N HIS A 413 9.63 17.94 -18.66
CA HIS A 413 10.27 18.15 -19.97
C HIS A 413 10.25 16.86 -20.84
N PRO A 414 9.21 16.66 -21.68
CA PRO A 414 9.00 15.43 -22.46
C PRO A 414 10.17 15.01 -23.36
N ARG A 415 10.94 15.98 -23.89
CA ARG A 415 12.10 15.72 -24.76
C ARG A 415 13.29 15.12 -24.01
N ALA A 416 13.51 15.51 -22.75
CA ALA A 416 14.57 14.94 -21.91
C ALA A 416 14.24 13.50 -21.48
N PHE A 417 12.95 13.20 -21.26
CA PHE A 417 12.47 11.85 -20.98
C PHE A 417 12.66 10.90 -22.18
N ALA A 418 12.44 11.38 -23.41
CA ALA A 418 12.69 10.62 -24.63
C ALA A 418 14.18 10.30 -24.86
N MET A 419 15.07 11.25 -24.52
CA MET A 419 16.52 11.06 -24.60
C MET A 419 17.02 10.05 -23.56
N LEU A 420 16.50 10.09 -22.33
CA LEU A 420 16.82 9.11 -21.28
C LEU A 420 16.32 7.70 -21.62
N ARG A 421 15.16 7.55 -22.29
CA ARG A 421 14.71 6.25 -22.79
C ARG A 421 15.67 5.67 -23.84
N ARG A 422 16.23 6.51 -24.72
CA ARG A 422 17.23 6.09 -25.73
C ARG A 422 18.56 5.68 -25.09
N ILE A 423 19.01 6.42 -24.08
CA ILE A 423 20.23 6.08 -23.33
C ILE A 423 20.04 4.79 -22.51
N ARG A 424 18.87 4.61 -21.88
CA ARG A 424 18.53 3.39 -21.15
C ARG A 424 18.54 2.15 -22.05
N HIS A 425 18.00 2.27 -23.27
CA HIS A 425 18.03 1.17 -24.25
C HIS A 425 19.46 0.80 -24.67
N PHE A 426 20.36 1.79 -24.77
CA PHE A 426 21.78 1.59 -25.07
C PHE A 426 22.58 0.96 -23.92
N VAL A 427 22.25 1.26 -22.67
CA VAL A 427 22.91 0.69 -21.49
C VAL A 427 22.46 -0.75 -21.24
N GLU A 428 21.15 -1.04 -21.39
CA GLU A 428 20.60 -2.40 -21.28
C GLU A 428 21.14 -3.33 -22.40
N HIS A 429 21.43 -2.82 -23.60
CA HIS A 429 22.09 -3.59 -24.67
C HIS A 429 23.59 -3.83 -24.46
N LYS A 430 24.27 -2.99 -23.66
CA LYS A 430 25.71 -3.15 -23.40
C LYS A 430 25.99 -4.18 -22.30
N GLU A 431 25.08 -4.37 -21.36
CA GLU A 431 25.18 -5.43 -20.33
C GLU A 431 24.82 -6.82 -20.86
N SER A 432 23.94 -6.94 -21.86
CA SER A 432 23.66 -8.22 -22.54
C SER A 432 24.80 -8.71 -23.45
N ASN A 433 25.85 -7.91 -23.68
CA ASN A 433 26.99 -8.25 -24.53
C ASN A 433 28.33 -8.31 -23.77
N ALA A 434 28.30 -8.33 -22.43
CA ALA A 434 29.48 -8.47 -21.60
C ALA A 434 29.77 -9.95 -21.27
N PHE A 435 30.60 -10.56 -22.12
CA PHE A 435 31.53 -11.67 -21.81
C PHE A 435 30.95 -12.96 -21.21
N VAL A 436 30.64 -13.92 -22.08
CA VAL A 436 30.62 -15.35 -21.74
C VAL A 436 32.07 -15.86 -21.78
N PRO A 437 32.70 -16.27 -20.66
CA PRO A 437 34.01 -16.90 -20.72
C PRO A 437 33.89 -18.27 -21.42
N PRO A 438 34.84 -18.63 -22.30
CA PRO A 438 34.80 -19.92 -22.99
C PRO A 438 34.93 -21.07 -21.98
N ALA A 439 34.13 -22.11 -22.18
CA ALA A 439 34.17 -23.33 -21.37
C ALA A 439 35.57 -23.98 -21.38
N PRO A 440 36.04 -24.54 -20.25
CA PRO A 440 37.32 -25.22 -20.20
C PRO A 440 37.33 -26.43 -21.13
N LYS A 441 38.36 -26.52 -21.98
CA LYS A 441 38.62 -27.67 -22.86
C LYS A 441 38.85 -28.92 -21.99
N VAL A 442 37.93 -29.88 -22.07
CA VAL A 442 38.14 -31.23 -21.56
C VAL A 442 38.99 -31.97 -22.60
N SER A 443 40.25 -32.27 -22.25
CA SER A 443 41.09 -33.17 -23.04
C SER A 443 40.56 -34.61 -22.93
N PRO A 444 40.49 -35.38 -24.02
CA PRO A 444 40.03 -36.76 -23.99
C PRO A 444 41.06 -37.65 -23.30
N VAL A 445 40.63 -38.41 -22.29
CA VAL A 445 41.37 -39.55 -21.79
C VAL A 445 41.38 -40.60 -22.89
N ALA A 446 42.58 -40.89 -23.41
CA ALA A 446 42.82 -41.98 -24.32
C ALA A 446 42.71 -43.32 -23.56
N SER A 447 41.91 -44.22 -24.10
CA SER A 447 41.98 -45.65 -23.82
C SER A 447 43.35 -46.20 -24.27
N ARG A 448 44.11 -46.75 -23.32
CA ARG A 448 44.86 -48.01 -23.47
C ARG A 448 44.91 -48.72 -22.14
#